data_AF-A0A235IT86-F1
#
_entry.id   AF-A0A235IT86-F1
#
_cell.length_a   1.000
_cell.length_b   1.000
_cell.length_c   1.000
_cell.angle_alpha   90.00
_cell.angle_beta   90.00
_cell.angle_gamma   90.00
#
_symmetry.space_group_name_H-M   'P 1'
#
loop_
_entity.id
_entity.type
_entity.pdbx_description
1 polymer ?
#
loop_
_entity_poly.entity_id
_entity_poly.type
_entity_poly.pdbx_seq_one_letter_code
_entity_poly.pdbx_strand_id
1 'polypeptide(L)'
;MNDVRHKFYQQHQDIFSWYDADEYACYEVLMVAPETIEKIKQAATRVWQVLNHAALVMKQFDERTLIEFDYPQSTLRLIKNNKQVPFIARCDFAVVGDNIYLLECNTEANGVTN
;
A
#
# COMPACT_ATOMS: atom_id res chain seq x y z
N MET A 1 26.69 -2.11 16.02
CA MET A 1 26.42 -1.16 14.92
C MET A 1 27.71 -0.99 14.12
N ASN A 2 27.67 -1.01 12.78
CA ASN A 2 28.88 -0.94 11.95
C ASN A 2 29.56 0.44 12.10
N ASP A 3 30.84 0.49 12.52
CA ASP A 3 31.56 1.72 12.88
C ASP A 3 31.59 2.79 11.77
N VAL A 4 31.53 2.36 10.50
CA VAL A 4 31.53 3.25 9.34
C VAL A 4 30.16 3.95 9.18
N ARG A 5 29.06 3.22 9.40
CA ARG A 5 27.69 3.73 9.29
C ARG A 5 27.42 4.78 10.37
N HIS A 6 27.87 4.52 11.60
CA HIS A 6 27.73 5.48 12.70
C HIS A 6 28.49 6.79 12.41
N LYS A 7 29.72 6.71 11.89
CA LYS A 7 30.50 7.90 11.51
C LYS A 7 29.84 8.72 10.39
N PHE A 8 29.23 8.06 9.40
CA PHE A 8 28.51 8.74 8.32
C PHE A 8 27.34 9.58 8.86
N TYR A 9 26.51 9.04 9.76
CA TYR A 9 25.39 9.79 10.33
C TYR A 9 25.82 10.91 11.27
N GLN A 10 26.91 10.72 12.02
CA GLN A 10 27.48 11.79 12.84
C GLN A 10 27.91 13.02 12.02
N GLN A 11 28.29 12.83 10.76
CA GLN A 11 28.68 13.93 9.87
C GLN A 11 27.49 14.71 9.28
N HIS A 12 26.27 14.16 9.38
CA HIS A 12 25.06 14.71 8.73
C HIS A 12 23.90 14.84 9.75
N GLN A 13 24.23 15.18 11.00
CA GLN A 13 23.27 15.29 12.11
C GLN A 13 22.23 16.41 11.92
N ASP A 14 22.52 17.37 11.05
CA ASP A 14 21.62 18.45 10.65
C ASP A 14 20.54 18.00 9.64
N ILE A 15 20.78 16.88 8.96
CA ILE A 15 19.89 16.33 7.92
C ILE A 15 19.07 15.16 8.45
N PHE A 16 19.68 14.28 9.27
CA PHE A 16 19.02 13.10 9.81
C PHE A 16 18.56 13.31 11.25
N SER A 17 17.28 13.05 11.53
CA SER A 17 16.78 12.95 12.90
C SER A 17 17.47 11.79 13.60
N TRP A 18 18.12 12.07 14.73
CA TRP A 18 18.85 11.07 15.53
C TRP A 18 17.94 9.96 16.08
N TYR A 19 16.62 10.15 16.10
CA TYR A 19 15.65 9.13 16.47
C TYR A 19 15.52 8.00 15.43
N ASP A 20 15.91 8.23 14.17
CA ASP A 20 15.74 7.27 13.05
C ASP A 20 17.05 6.59 12.62
N ALA A 21 18.17 6.91 13.28
CA ALA A 21 19.53 6.58 12.84
C ALA A 21 19.85 5.07 12.80
N ASP A 22 19.06 4.23 13.48
CA ASP A 22 19.36 2.81 13.64
C ASP A 22 18.52 1.87 12.75
N GLU A 23 17.25 2.20 12.45
CA GLU A 23 16.35 1.32 11.69
C GLU A 23 15.88 1.87 10.33
N TYR A 24 15.81 3.20 10.14
CA TYR A 24 15.24 3.81 8.94
C TYR A 24 16.20 4.69 8.15
N ALA A 25 17.43 4.81 8.61
CA ALA A 25 18.38 5.70 7.98
C ALA A 25 18.91 5.10 6.66
N CYS A 26 18.78 5.86 5.57
CA CYS A 26 19.11 5.48 4.20
C CYS A 26 20.63 5.36 3.94
N TYR A 27 21.34 4.51 4.70
CA TYR A 27 22.75 4.23 4.42
C TYR A 27 22.92 3.50 3.11
N GLU A 28 22.02 2.55 2.88
CA GLU A 28 21.97 1.69 1.71
C GLU A 28 20.74 2.05 0.91
N VAL A 29 20.92 2.15 -0.41
CA VAL A 29 19.85 2.37 -1.37
C VAL A 29 19.77 1.17 -2.28
N LEU A 30 18.56 0.68 -2.52
CA LEU A 30 18.31 -0.34 -3.52
C LEU A 30 18.18 0.33 -4.88
N MET A 31 19.13 0.08 -5.77
CA MET A 31 19.03 0.52 -7.16
C MET A 31 18.03 -0.34 -7.91
N VAL A 32 17.05 0.29 -8.55
CA VAL A 32 16.00 -0.38 -9.33
C VAL A 32 16.05 0.14 -10.76
N ALA A 33 15.99 -0.78 -11.72
CA ALA A 33 16.00 -0.42 -13.14
C ALA A 33 14.73 0.39 -13.50
N PRO A 34 14.84 1.43 -14.35
CA PRO A 34 13.68 2.23 -14.79
C PRO A 34 12.55 1.38 -15.38
N GLU A 35 12.89 0.30 -16.09
CA GLU A 35 11.94 -0.63 -16.68
C GLU A 35 11.13 -1.37 -15.61
N THR A 36 11.78 -1.76 -14.51
CA THR A 36 11.10 -2.40 -13.36
C THR A 36 10.12 -1.44 -12.71
N ILE A 37 10.50 -0.17 -12.54
CA ILE A 37 9.60 0.88 -12.01
C ILE A 37 8.35 1.02 -12.91
N GLU A 38 8.54 1.03 -14.22
CA GLU A 38 7.43 1.16 -15.17
C GLU A 38 6.51 -0.06 -15.15
N LYS A 39 7.06 -1.27 -15.07
CA LYS A 39 6.27 -2.51 -14.91
C LYS A 39 5.44 -2.48 -13.62
N ILE A 40 6.00 -2.00 -12.50
CA ILE A 40 5.28 -1.88 -11.23
C ILE A 40 4.13 -0.86 -11.35
N LYS A 41 4.34 0.30 -11.99
CA LYS A 41 3.29 1.29 -12.23
C LYS A 41 2.13 0.73 -13.04
N GLN A 42 2.44 -0.03 -14.08
CA GLN A 42 1.42 -0.68 -14.91
C GLN A 42 0.66 -1.76 -14.12
N ALA A 43 1.37 -2.57 -13.32
CA ALA A 43 0.74 -3.54 -12.43
C ALA A 43 -0.22 -2.86 -11.43
N ALA A 44 0.23 -1.80 -10.75
CA ALA A 44 -0.60 -1.03 -9.83
C ALA A 44 -1.86 -0.46 -10.49
N THR A 45 -1.74 0.06 -11.72
CA THR A 45 -2.88 0.60 -12.48
C THR A 45 -3.90 -0.50 -12.81
N ARG A 46 -3.43 -1.68 -13.20
CA ARG A 46 -4.31 -2.83 -13.48
C ARG A 46 -5.01 -3.32 -12.22
N VAL A 47 -4.28 -3.41 -11.10
CA VAL A 47 -4.87 -3.76 -9.79
C VAL A 47 -5.97 -2.77 -9.42
N TRP A 48 -5.73 -1.47 -9.57
CA TRP A 48 -6.73 -0.43 -9.29
C TRP A 48 -8.01 -0.61 -10.14
N GLN A 49 -7.87 -0.95 -11.41
CA GLN A 49 -9.02 -1.22 -12.29
C GLN A 49 -9.82 -2.44 -11.79
N VAL A 50 -9.14 -3.52 -11.43
CA VAL A 50 -9.77 -4.73 -10.89
C VAL A 50 -10.50 -4.43 -9.58
N LEU A 51 -9.87 -3.70 -8.66
CA LEU A 51 -10.49 -3.35 -7.37
C LEU A 51 -11.72 -2.47 -7.51
N ASN A 52 -11.67 -1.47 -8.40
CA ASN A 52 -12.85 -0.65 -8.68
C ASN A 52 -13.99 -1.49 -9.27
N HIS A 53 -13.68 -2.42 -10.17
CA HIS A 53 -14.69 -3.32 -10.71
C HIS A 53 -15.26 -4.25 -9.64
N ALA A 54 -14.41 -4.87 -8.82
CA ALA A 54 -14.82 -5.71 -7.71
C ALA A 54 -15.72 -4.95 -6.73
N ALA A 55 -15.38 -3.70 -6.38
CA ALA A 55 -16.19 -2.86 -5.52
C ALA A 55 -17.59 -2.58 -6.10
N LEU A 56 -17.70 -2.40 -7.42
CA LEU A 56 -19.01 -2.25 -8.08
C LEU A 56 -19.83 -3.54 -8.02
N VAL A 57 -19.20 -4.70 -8.20
CA VAL A 57 -19.86 -6.01 -8.08
C VAL A 57 -20.33 -6.25 -6.65
N MET A 58 -19.49 -5.98 -5.64
CA MET A 58 -19.85 -6.17 -4.23
C MET A 58 -21.06 -5.33 -3.80
N LYS A 59 -21.24 -4.13 -4.38
CA LYS A 59 -22.43 -3.30 -4.12
C LYS A 59 -23.73 -3.90 -4.65
N GLN A 60 -23.64 -4.85 -5.58
CA GLN A 60 -24.80 -5.55 -6.15
C GLN A 60 -25.19 -6.81 -5.37
N PHE A 61 -24.36 -7.24 -4.41
CA PHE A 61 -24.68 -8.41 -3.59
C PHE A 61 -25.92 -8.18 -2.73
N ASP A 62 -26.73 -9.22 -2.60
CA ASP A 62 -27.84 -9.22 -1.66
C ASP A 62 -27.34 -9.28 -0.20
N GLU A 63 -28.24 -9.01 0.74
CA GLU A 63 -27.86 -8.94 2.16
C GLU A 63 -27.38 -10.26 2.71
N ARG A 64 -27.94 -11.37 2.21
CA ARG A 64 -27.53 -12.71 2.63
C ARG A 64 -26.09 -12.97 2.23
N THR A 65 -25.75 -12.67 0.98
CA THR A 65 -24.39 -12.81 0.45
C THR A 65 -23.43 -11.96 1.27
N LEU A 66 -23.76 -10.69 1.54
CA LEU A 66 -22.90 -9.82 2.36
C LEU A 66 -22.71 -10.35 3.79
N ILE A 67 -23.73 -10.95 4.40
CA ILE A 67 -23.62 -11.60 5.71
C ILE A 67 -22.73 -12.85 5.65
N GLU A 68 -22.79 -13.62 4.57
CA GLU A 68 -21.91 -14.78 4.33
C GLU A 68 -20.44 -14.35 4.13
N PHE A 69 -20.18 -13.09 3.75
CA PHE A 69 -18.85 -12.45 3.73
C PHE A 69 -18.44 -11.84 5.09
N ASP A 70 -19.15 -12.19 6.18
CA ASP A 70 -18.91 -11.71 7.54
C ASP A 70 -19.09 -10.19 7.74
N TYR A 71 -19.83 -9.50 6.85
CA TYR A 71 -20.20 -8.12 7.11
C TYR A 71 -21.27 -8.03 8.20
N PRO A 72 -21.08 -7.21 9.25
CA PRO A 72 -22.10 -6.99 10.27
C PRO A 72 -23.41 -6.47 9.67
N GLN A 73 -24.54 -6.99 10.14
CA GLN A 73 -25.85 -6.57 9.65
C GLN A 73 -26.08 -5.05 9.76
N SER A 74 -25.54 -4.44 10.82
CA SER A 74 -25.62 -2.99 11.06
C SER A 74 -24.91 -2.14 9.99
N THR A 75 -23.94 -2.71 9.26
CA THR A 75 -23.15 -1.97 8.25
C THR A 75 -23.66 -2.16 6.83
N LEU A 76 -24.60 -3.08 6.56
CA LEU A 76 -25.06 -3.39 5.20
C LEU A 76 -25.66 -2.18 4.48
N ARG A 77 -26.43 -1.35 5.20
CA ARG A 77 -26.98 -0.10 4.66
C ARG A 77 -25.88 0.85 4.19
N LEU A 78 -24.75 0.91 4.91
CA LEU A 78 -23.62 1.76 4.53
C LEU A 78 -22.95 1.22 3.27
N ILE A 79 -22.66 -0.08 3.22
CA ILE A 79 -22.01 -0.73 2.07
C ILE A 79 -22.79 -0.47 0.77
N LYS A 80 -24.11 -0.67 0.79
CA LYS A 80 -24.97 -0.48 -0.38
C LYS A 80 -25.11 0.98 -0.83
N ASN A 81 -25.08 1.92 0.11
CA ASN A 81 -25.30 3.34 -0.19
C ASN A 81 -24.02 4.18 -0.25
N ASN A 82 -22.85 3.57 -0.03
CA ASN A 82 -21.58 4.30 -0.03
C ASN A 82 -21.28 4.82 -1.45
N LYS A 83 -21.18 6.14 -1.58
CA LYS A 83 -20.81 6.84 -2.83
C LYS A 83 -19.33 7.23 -2.88
N GLN A 84 -18.60 7.04 -1.79
CA GLN A 84 -17.17 7.34 -1.72
C GLN A 84 -16.42 6.40 -2.66
N VAL A 85 -15.66 7.00 -3.56
CA VAL A 85 -14.72 6.29 -4.43
C VAL A 85 -13.41 6.16 -3.66
N PRO A 86 -12.72 5.01 -3.71
CA PRO A 86 -11.38 4.89 -3.16
C PRO A 86 -10.48 6.00 -3.72
N PHE A 87 -9.73 6.69 -2.86
CA PHE A 87 -8.87 7.80 -3.27
C PHE A 87 -7.41 7.35 -3.45
N ILE A 88 -6.95 6.48 -2.56
CA ILE A 88 -5.59 5.95 -2.53
C ILE A 88 -5.59 4.49 -2.10
N ALA A 89 -4.63 3.73 -2.61
CA ALA A 89 -4.35 2.38 -2.14
C ALA A 89 -2.84 2.13 -2.19
N ARG A 90 -2.34 1.37 -1.22
CA ARG A 90 -0.97 0.84 -1.23
C ARG A 90 -1.00 -0.60 -1.69
N CYS A 91 -0.27 -0.90 -2.75
CA CYS A 91 -0.07 -2.27 -3.22
C CYS A 91 1.26 -2.78 -2.70
N ASP A 92 1.22 -3.91 -2.00
CA ASP A 92 2.41 -4.59 -1.52
C ASP A 92 2.76 -5.67 -2.57
N PHE A 93 3.80 -5.40 -3.37
CA PHE A 93 4.22 -6.26 -4.48
C PHE A 93 5.48 -7.04 -4.15
N ALA A 94 5.52 -8.31 -4.58
CA ALA A 94 6.75 -9.08 -4.69
C ALA A 94 7.23 -9.07 -6.15
N VAL A 95 8.50 -8.69 -6.36
CA VAL A 95 9.14 -8.70 -7.68
C VAL A 95 10.16 -9.83 -7.71
N VAL A 96 9.96 -10.82 -8.59
CA VAL A 96 10.83 -12.00 -8.72
C VAL A 96 11.20 -12.17 -10.19
N GLY A 97 12.44 -11.80 -10.54
CA GLY A 97 12.87 -11.70 -11.93
C GLY A 97 12.01 -10.68 -12.68
N ASP A 98 11.35 -11.12 -13.76
CA ASP A 98 10.44 -10.29 -14.55
C ASP A 98 8.98 -10.32 -14.09
N ASN A 99 8.65 -11.13 -13.08
CA ASN A 99 7.28 -11.29 -12.60
C ASN A 99 6.99 -10.37 -11.42
N ILE A 100 5.75 -9.86 -11.38
CA ILE A 100 5.23 -9.00 -10.31
C ILE A 100 3.97 -9.65 -9.75
N TYR A 101 3.98 -9.92 -8.45
CA TYR A 101 2.87 -10.56 -7.74
C TYR A 101 2.30 -9.59 -6.70
N LEU A 102 0.99 -9.37 -6.72
CA LEU A 102 0.29 -8.63 -5.67
C LEU A 102 0.13 -9.55 -4.46
N LEU A 103 0.65 -9.14 -3.30
CA LEU A 103 0.45 -9.84 -2.04
C LEU A 103 -0.77 -9.30 -1.31
N GLU A 104 -0.86 -7.97 -1.21
CA GLU A 104 -1.95 -7.27 -0.52
C GLU A 104 -2.20 -5.92 -1.21
N CYS A 105 -3.46 -5.46 -1.17
CA CYS A 105 -3.80 -4.09 -1.51
C CYS A 105 -4.56 -3.44 -0.36
N ASN A 106 -3.86 -2.52 0.30
CA ASN A 106 -4.37 -1.77 1.44
C ASN A 106 -5.04 -0.49 0.94
N THR A 107 -6.38 -0.48 0.96
CA THR A 107 -7.19 0.68 0.53
C THR A 107 -7.61 1.59 1.69
N GLU A 108 -7.08 1.33 2.89
CA GLU A 108 -7.30 2.18 4.06
C GLU A 108 -6.45 3.46 3.94
N ALA A 109 -7.04 4.58 4.35
CA ALA A 109 -6.35 5.86 4.37
C ALA A 109 -5.16 5.77 5.33
N ASN A 110 -3.94 5.64 4.80
CA ASN A 110 -2.73 5.89 5.55
C ASN A 110 -2.74 7.36 6.01
N GLY A 111 -3.25 7.60 7.23
CA GLY A 111 -2.98 8.77 8.06
C GLY A 111 -3.36 10.14 7.51
N VAL A 112 -4.61 10.57 7.74
CA VAL A 112 -4.84 11.91 8.29
C VAL A 112 -5.68 11.72 9.56
N THR A 113 -5.01 11.35 10.63
CA THR A 113 -5.51 11.63 11.98
C THR A 113 -5.40 13.15 12.17
N ASN A 114 -6.55 13.83 12.30
CA ASN A 114 -6.61 15.21 12.77
C ASN A 114 -5.93 15.36 14.13
#